data_AF-A0A368F566-F1
#
_entry.id   AF-A0A368F566-F1
#
_cell.length_a   1.000
_cell.length_b   1.000
_cell.length_c   1.000
_cell.angle_alpha   90.00
_cell.angle_beta   90.00
_cell.angle_gamma   90.00
#
_symmetry.space_group_name_H-M   'P 1'
#
loop_
_entity.id
_entity.type
_entity.pdbx_description
1 polymer ?
#
loop_
_entity_poly.entity_id
_entity_poly.type
_entity_poly.pdbx_seq_one_letter_code
_entity_poly.pdbx_strand_id
1 'polypeptide(L)'
;MVSRKLKEELGPDYDEGNIMILARVMHRGLDGRSHPMTRVLLYDNKATGEVVARAVDEEWLRLKTPREAAIWSICLYVSRSMSAEERTKISTAFDVVVTRSGLRSPESQRRTVTS
;
A
#
# COMPACT_ATOMS: atom_id res chain seq x y z
N MET A 1 11.14 -10.77 2.53
CA MET A 1 11.06 -11.28 1.14
C MET A 1 11.66 -10.30 0.13
N VAL A 2 11.19 -9.05 0.05
CA VAL A 2 11.74 -8.04 -0.90
C VAL A 2 13.20 -7.68 -0.62
N SER A 3 13.58 -7.46 0.64
CA SER A 3 14.98 -7.17 1.01
C SER A 3 15.95 -8.27 0.56
N ARG A 4 15.58 -9.55 0.75
CA ARG A 4 16.40 -10.68 0.28
C ARG A 4 16.58 -10.66 -1.25
N LYS A 5 15.48 -10.50 -1.99
CA LYS A 5 15.52 -10.43 -3.46
C LYS A 5 16.30 -9.22 -3.96
N LEU A 6 16.21 -8.08 -3.27
CA LEU A 6 16.98 -6.88 -3.61
C LEU A 6 18.48 -7.11 -3.37
N LYS A 7 18.85 -7.79 -2.28
CA LYS A 7 20.23 -8.19 -2.00
C LYS A 7 20.76 -9.17 -3.07
N GLU A 8 19.93 -10.10 -3.51
CA GLU A 8 20.25 -11.02 -4.62
C GLU A 8 20.44 -10.25 -5.96
N GLU A 9 19.59 -9.25 -6.26
CA GLU A 9 19.66 -8.45 -7.48
C GLU A 9 20.87 -7.50 -7.50
N LEU A 10 21.21 -6.89 -6.36
CA LEU A 10 22.32 -5.94 -6.25
C LEU A 10 23.67 -6.59 -5.96
N GLY A 11 23.69 -7.79 -5.38
CA GLY A 11 24.92 -8.53 -5.09
C GLY A 11 25.93 -7.68 -4.29
N PRO A 12 27.18 -7.49 -4.79
CA PRO A 12 28.19 -6.67 -4.12
C PRO A 12 27.81 -5.20 -3.93
N ASP A 13 26.88 -4.68 -4.73
CA ASP A 13 26.40 -3.29 -4.62
C ASP A 13 25.36 -3.11 -3.51
N TYR A 14 24.97 -4.19 -2.81
CA TYR A 14 24.04 -4.12 -1.70
C TYR A 14 24.74 -3.67 -0.43
N ASP A 15 24.53 -2.41 -0.05
CA ASP A 15 25.03 -1.83 1.18
C ASP A 15 23.96 -1.84 2.29
N GLU A 16 24.11 -2.75 3.25
CA GLU A 16 23.21 -2.88 4.41
C GLU A 16 23.19 -1.63 5.31
N GLY A 17 24.26 -0.84 5.33
CA GLY A 17 24.34 0.38 6.13
C GLY A 17 23.64 1.56 5.47
N ASN A 18 23.48 1.53 4.15
CA ASN A 18 22.93 2.64 3.37
C ASN A 18 21.58 2.36 2.72
N ILE A 19 21.07 1.12 2.77
CA ILE A 19 19.80 0.71 2.17
C ILE A 19 18.87 0.16 3.24
N MET A 20 17.66 0.73 3.33
CA MET A 20 16.60 0.22 4.21
C MET A 20 15.31 0.00 3.42
N ILE A 21 14.67 -1.16 3.62
CA ILE A 21 13.34 -1.44 3.07
C ILE A 21 12.33 -1.52 4.20
N LEU A 22 11.30 -0.69 4.13
CA LEU A 22 10.17 -0.74 5.07
C LEU A 22 8.98 -1.35 4.36
N ALA A 23 8.40 -2.42 4.93
CA ALA A 23 7.11 -2.95 4.51
C ALA A 23 6.10 -2.71 5.64
N ARG A 24 4.99 -2.04 5.34
CA ARG A 24 3.90 -1.80 6.28
C ARG A 24 2.56 -2.16 5.68
N VAL A 25 1.69 -2.73 6.50
CA VAL A 25 0.28 -2.92 6.16
C VAL A 25 -0.46 -1.66 6.57
N MET A 26 -1.16 -1.04 5.62
CA MET A 26 -2.03 0.10 5.89
C MET A 26 -3.47 -0.39 5.78
N HIS A 27 -4.17 -0.44 6.91
CA HIS A 27 -5.57 -0.84 7.00
C HIS A 27 -6.38 0.24 7.71
N ARG A 28 -7.71 0.23 7.52
CA ARG A 28 -8.62 1.21 8.14
C ARG A 28 -8.98 0.94 9.60
N GLY A 29 -8.28 0.04 10.29
CA GLY A 29 -8.41 -0.19 11.73
C GLY A 29 -9.23 -1.43 12.14
N LEU A 30 -9.71 -2.21 11.17
CA LEU A 30 -10.25 -3.56 11.39
C LEU A 30 -9.23 -4.63 10.95
N ASP A 31 -9.72 -5.77 10.46
CA ASP A 31 -8.99 -6.96 10.01
C ASP A 31 -8.30 -6.81 8.64
N GLY A 32 -8.37 -5.63 8.03
CA GLY A 32 -7.87 -5.37 6.69
C GLY A 32 -8.64 -6.03 5.55
N ARG A 33 -9.78 -6.68 5.85
CA ARG A 33 -10.70 -7.28 4.87
C ARG A 33 -12.00 -6.50 4.76
N SER A 34 -12.46 -5.93 5.86
CA SER A 34 -13.74 -5.21 5.93
C SER A 34 -13.52 -3.70 6.12
N HIS A 35 -14.34 -2.88 5.46
CA HIS A 35 -14.37 -1.44 5.72
C HIS A 35 -15.04 -1.17 7.08
N PRO A 36 -14.47 -0.34 7.99
CA PRO A 36 -15.02 -0.12 9.33
C PRO A 36 -16.50 0.26 9.39
N MET A 37 -16.98 1.02 8.39
CA MET A 37 -18.38 1.43 8.29
C MET A 37 -19.38 0.27 8.19
N THR A 38 -18.97 -0.95 7.81
CA THR A 38 -19.85 -2.12 7.84
C THR A 38 -20.24 -2.55 9.26
N ARG A 39 -19.51 -2.07 10.27
CA ARG A 39 -19.77 -2.35 11.69
C ARG A 39 -20.43 -1.17 12.41
N VAL A 40 -20.74 -0.08 11.70
CA VAL A 40 -21.32 1.13 12.28
C VAL A 40 -22.83 1.11 12.10
N LEU A 41 -23.54 1.44 13.17
CA LEU A 41 -24.97 1.68 13.16
C LEU A 41 -25.25 3.18 13.04
N LEU A 42 -26.12 3.53 12.11
CA LEU A 42 -26.60 4.88 11.86
C LEU A 42 -28.04 5.02 12.36
N TYR A 43 -28.36 6.22 12.84
CA TYR A 43 -29.70 6.60 13.26
C TYR A 43 -30.16 7.80 12.45
N ASP A 44 -31.41 7.78 12.01
CA ASP A 44 -32.03 8.94 11.38
C ASP A 44 -32.65 9.83 12.47
N ASN A 45 -31.99 10.96 12.74
CA ASN A 45 -32.44 11.92 13.76
C ASN A 45 -33.66 12.75 13.32
N LYS A 46 -34.12 12.60 12.08
CA LYS A 46 -35.33 13.23 11.56
C LYS A 46 -36.49 12.23 11.47
N ALA A 47 -36.27 10.96 11.79
CA ALA A 47 -37.33 9.97 11.85
C ALA A 47 -38.36 10.38 12.91
N THR A 48 -39.63 10.44 12.52
CA THR A 48 -40.74 10.65 13.44
C THR A 48 -41.20 9.29 13.94
N GLY A 49 -41.07 9.02 15.25
CA GLY A 49 -41.42 7.74 15.87
C GLY A 49 -40.22 7.01 16.49
N GLU A 50 -40.28 5.67 16.52
CA GLU A 50 -39.23 4.83 17.11
C GLU A 50 -37.92 4.93 16.30
N VAL A 51 -36.83 5.22 17.01
CA VAL A 51 -35.49 5.34 16.41
C VAL A 51 -34.85 3.96 16.33
N VAL A 52 -34.84 3.39 15.13
CA VAL A 52 -34.24 2.07 14.85
C VAL A 52 -32.86 2.23 14.22
N ALA A 53 -31.86 1.58 14.83
CA ALA A 53 -30.50 1.53 14.30
C ALA A 53 -30.45 0.81 12.95
N ARG A 54 -29.73 1.38 11.97
CA ARG A 54 -29.56 0.78 10.64
C ARG A 54 -28.08 0.65 10.28
N ALA A 55 -27.72 -0.44 9.62
CA ALA A 55 -26.39 -0.55 9.03
C ALA A 55 -26.26 0.37 7.80
N VAL A 56 -25.02 0.69 7.44
CA VAL A 56 -24.72 1.35 6.16
C VAL A 56 -25.06 0.42 5.01
N ASP A 57 -25.70 0.94 3.98
CA ASP A 57 -25.95 0.21 2.75
C ASP A 57 -24.63 -0.22 2.08
N GLU A 58 -24.49 -1.52 1.79
CA GLU A 58 -23.25 -2.09 1.27
C GLU A 58 -22.95 -1.59 -0.15
N GLU A 59 -23.97 -1.38 -0.98
CA GLU A 59 -23.80 -0.88 -2.33
C GLU A 59 -23.27 0.57 -2.32
N TRP A 60 -23.88 1.42 -1.49
CA TRP A 60 -23.42 2.77 -1.25
C TRP A 60 -21.98 2.79 -0.76
N LEU A 61 -21.63 1.92 0.20
CA LEU A 61 -20.28 1.85 0.74
C LEU A 61 -19.27 1.44 -0.34
N ARG A 62 -19.62 0.48 -1.18
CA ARG A 62 -18.79 0.04 -2.32
C ARG A 62 -18.57 1.15 -3.34
N LEU A 63 -19.55 2.03 -3.56
CA LEU A 63 -19.43 3.17 -4.47
C LEU A 63 -18.59 4.32 -3.90
N LYS A 64 -18.46 4.40 -2.57
CA LYS A 64 -17.78 5.51 -1.88
C LYS A 64 -16.42 5.16 -1.30
N THR A 65 -16.03 3.89 -1.33
CA THR A 65 -14.78 3.41 -0.73
C THR A 65 -13.95 2.60 -1.72
N PRO A 66 -12.61 2.61 -1.58
CA PRO A 66 -11.74 1.69 -2.31
C PRO A 66 -12.15 0.24 -2.05
N ARG A 67 -12.03 -0.61 -3.08
CA ARG A 67 -12.36 -2.03 -3.00
C ARG A 67 -11.51 -2.74 -1.95
N GLU A 68 -10.27 -2.30 -1.79
CA GLU A 68 -9.31 -2.85 -0.86
C GLU A 68 -9.49 -2.21 0.53
N ALA A 69 -9.75 -3.04 1.54
CA ALA A 69 -9.83 -2.63 2.94
C ALA A 69 -8.44 -2.42 3.58
N ALA A 70 -7.41 -3.02 3.01
CA ALA A 70 -6.01 -2.83 3.37
C ALA A 70 -5.11 -2.85 2.13
N ILE A 71 -4.01 -2.11 2.21
CA ILE A 71 -2.97 -2.08 1.19
C ILE A 71 -1.60 -2.30 1.83
N TRP A 72 -0.69 -2.90 1.09
CA TRP A 72 0.70 -3.04 1.51
C TRP A 72 1.51 -1.89 0.92
N SER A 73 2.25 -1.17 1.77
CA SER A 73 3.17 -0.14 1.36
C SER A 73 4.59 -0.63 1.57
N ILE A 74 5.36 -0.67 0.49
CA ILE A 74 6.76 -1.07 0.49
C ILE A 74 7.58 0.14 0.04
N CYS A 75 8.47 0.61 0.90
CA CYS A 75 9.27 1.81 0.68
C CYS A 75 10.76 1.46 0.71
N LEU A 76 11.48 1.99 -0.28
CA LEU A 76 12.94 2.00 -0.31
C LEU A 76 13.43 3.32 0.30
N TYR A 77 14.34 3.21 1.25
CA TYR A 77 15.13 4.33 1.78
C TYR A 77 16.59 4.10 1.43
N VAL A 78 17.23 5.14 0.91
CA VAL A 78 18.66 5.15 0.59
C VAL A 78 19.33 6.30 1.34
N SER A 79 20.55 6.07 1.80
CA SER A 79 21.29 7.06 2.57
C SER A 79 21.60 8.33 1.77
N ARG A 80 21.68 9.45 2.47
CA ARG A 80 22.02 10.76 1.88
C ARG A 80 23.49 10.85 1.45
N SER A 81 24.36 9.98 1.98
CA SER A 81 25.76 9.92 1.59
C SER A 81 25.97 9.30 0.20
N MET A 82 24.99 8.56 -0.32
CA MET A 82 25.09 7.89 -1.61
C MET A 82 25.04 8.90 -2.76
N SER A 83 25.80 8.64 -3.82
CA SER A 83 25.79 9.42 -5.05
C SER A 83 24.46 9.29 -5.80
N ALA A 84 24.20 10.20 -6.74
CA ALA A 84 23.00 10.13 -7.57
C ALA A 84 22.95 8.85 -8.43
N GLU A 85 24.12 8.39 -8.91
CA GLU A 85 24.28 7.19 -9.73
C GLU A 85 23.92 5.94 -8.92
N GLU A 86 24.45 5.82 -7.70
CA GLU A 86 24.16 4.70 -6.81
C GLU A 86 22.66 4.65 -6.46
N ARG A 87 22.06 5.80 -6.12
CA ARG A 87 20.61 5.88 -5.83
C ARG A 87 19.76 5.45 -7.02
N THR A 88 20.16 5.83 -8.23
CA THR A 88 19.46 5.47 -9.47
C THR A 88 19.54 3.97 -9.72
N LYS A 89 20.74 3.39 -9.56
CA LYS A 89 20.98 1.94 -9.67
C LYS A 89 20.11 1.15 -8.68
N ILE A 90 20.11 1.54 -7.42
CA ILE A 90 19.34 0.87 -6.35
C ILE A 90 17.84 1.03 -6.57
N SER A 91 17.38 2.22 -6.94
CA SER A 91 15.95 2.48 -7.21
C SER A 91 15.45 1.65 -8.39
N THR A 92 16.26 1.52 -9.45
CA THR A 92 15.94 0.68 -10.61
C THR A 92 15.88 -0.79 -10.22
N ALA A 93 16.88 -1.30 -9.49
CA ALA A 93 16.89 -2.68 -9.01
C ALA A 93 15.68 -2.98 -8.11
N PHE A 94 15.34 -2.06 -7.21
CA PHE A 94 14.15 -2.18 -6.37
C PHE A 94 12.87 -2.26 -7.19
N ASP A 95 12.72 -1.42 -8.21
CA ASP A 95 11.54 -1.45 -9.06
C ASP A 95 11.39 -2.77 -9.82
N VAL A 96 12.51 -3.30 -10.33
CA VAL A 96 12.57 -4.62 -10.97
C VAL A 96 12.14 -5.71 -9.98
N VAL A 97 12.67 -5.72 -8.76
CA VAL A 97 12.34 -6.70 -7.73
C VAL A 97 10.86 -6.65 -7.33
N VAL A 98 10.32 -5.44 -7.12
CA VAL A 98 8.90 -5.24 -6.77
C VAL A 98 7.99 -5.70 -7.90
N THR A 99 8.35 -5.38 -9.15
CA THR A 99 7.58 -5.75 -10.34
C THR A 99 7.60 -7.26 -10.58
N ARG A 100 8.79 -7.89 -10.58
CA ARG A 100 8.93 -9.37 -10.72
C ARG A 100 8.25 -10.14 -9.60
N SER A 101 8.12 -9.53 -8.41
CA SER A 101 7.43 -10.15 -7.28
C SER A 101 5.90 -9.99 -7.33
N GLY A 102 5.35 -9.31 -8.35
CA GLY A 102 3.91 -9.08 -8.48
C GLY A 102 3.36 -8.13 -7.40
N LEU A 103 4.22 -7.28 -6.81
CA LEU A 103 3.85 -6.41 -5.69
C LEU A 103 3.41 -5.01 -6.13
N ARG A 104 3.55 -4.67 -7.43
CA ARG A 104 2.95 -3.46 -8.00
C ARG A 104 1.49 -3.71 -8.36
N SER A 105 0.63 -2.73 -8.05
CA SER A 105 -0.73 -2.74 -8.60
C SER A 105 -0.69 -2.56 -10.13
N PRO A 106 -1.63 -3.17 -10.89
CA PRO A 106 -1.71 -3.00 -12.34
C PRO A 106 -1.81 -1.52 -12.77
N GLU A 107 -2.45 -0.69 -11.94
CA GLU A 107 -2.60 0.75 -12.17
C GLU A 107 -1.29 1.53 -12.00
N SER A 108 -0.39 1.06 -11.12
CA SER A 108 0.93 1.67 -10.92
C SER A 108 1.90 1.41 -12.08
N GLN A 109 1.65 0.40 -12.90
CA GLN A 109 2.46 0.12 -14.10
C GLN A 109 2.22 1.18 -15.19
N ARG A 110 1.00 1.71 -15.32
CA ARG A 110 0.65 2.68 -16.38
C ARG A 110 1.35 4.04 -16.23
N ARG A 111 1.63 4.49 -15.00
CA ARG A 111 2.29 5.79 -14.76
C ARG A 111 3.76 5.83 -15.18
N THR A 112 4.44 4.69 -15.17
CA THR A 112 5.89 4.61 -15.46
C THR A 112 6.20 4.62 -16.95
N VAL A 113 5.19 4.44 -17.83
CA VAL A 113 5.37 4.41 -19.30
C VAL A 113 5.26 5.81 -19.92
N THR A 114 4.80 6.80 -19.15
CA THR A 114 4.51 8.15 -19.63
C THR A 114 5.36 9.23 -18.97
N SER A 115 6.55 8.91 -18.46
CA SER A 115 7.48 9.86 -17.83
C SER A 115 8.90 9.68 -18.35
#